data_AF-A0A9W7XUK7-F1
#
_entry.id   AF-A0A9W7XUK7-F1
#
_cell.length_a   1.000
_cell.length_b   1.000
_cell.length_c   1.000
_cell.angle_alpha   90.00
_cell.angle_beta   90.00
_cell.angle_gamma   90.00
#
_symmetry.space_group_name_H-M   'P 1'
#
loop_
_entity.id
_entity.type
_entity.pdbx_description
1 polymer ?
#
loop_
_entity_poly.entity_id
_entity_poly.type
_entity_poly.pdbx_seq_one_letter_code
_entity_poly.pdbx_strand_id
1 'polypeptide(L)'
;CDVPNDCCVELSPSGYAFLTEIFKRYDADGDSALIPEELDNIFSLSPGVPWKHSKFPESTVTNAAGYVTLEGWLAQWSMSTLLDHKLTLAYLAYFGFPGDTRDGICIVGRNGGSGSSGLKKRKKGKQQRNVFLCYVVGAAGSGKSSLIRAFAKKPFAEEYTPTTRSTTTVNSVDVKGAEKYLVMQEFGPYDTSVLQSRRQLEYCDLLVMVYDSSDPTSFAYLTKLRSNYSLDNLPVIFVATKSDLDFVEQRCDTLPDIYCRELKLNSPLY
;
A
#
# COMPACT_ATOMS: atom_id res chain seq x y z
N CYS A 1 13.60 -14.86 10.99
CA CYS A 1 14.36 -15.00 9.74
C CYS A 1 15.01 -13.65 9.46
N ASP A 2 16.32 -13.61 9.22
CA ASP A 2 16.97 -12.36 8.80
C ASP A 2 16.71 -12.16 7.30
N VAL A 3 16.10 -11.03 6.95
CA VAL A 3 15.76 -10.68 5.57
C VAL A 3 16.82 -9.72 5.05
N PRO A 4 17.47 -10.00 3.91
CA PRO A 4 18.43 -9.08 3.29
C PRO A 4 17.81 -7.70 3.00
N ASN A 5 18.63 -6.64 3.05
CA ASN A 5 18.16 -5.26 2.87
C ASN A 5 17.58 -4.99 1.45
N ASP A 6 18.04 -5.72 0.44
CA ASP A 6 17.57 -5.64 -0.94
C ASP A 6 16.37 -6.56 -1.24
N CYS A 7 15.82 -7.19 -0.20
CA CYS A 7 14.69 -8.10 -0.28
C CYS A 7 13.45 -7.57 0.43
N CYS A 8 12.30 -8.12 0.06
CA CYS A 8 11.06 -8.03 0.82
C CYS A 8 10.46 -9.43 0.99
N VAL A 9 9.49 -9.53 1.88
CA VAL A 9 8.79 -10.78 2.17
C VAL A 9 7.38 -10.67 1.63
N GLU A 10 6.95 -11.69 0.90
CA GLU A 10 5.60 -11.82 0.36
C GLU A 10 4.98 -13.14 0.82
N LEU A 11 3.66 -13.28 0.67
CA LEU A 11 3.01 -14.56 0.80
C LEU A 11 3.45 -15.49 -0.33
N SER A 12 3.74 -16.74 0.01
CA SER A 12 4.00 -17.76 -1.00
C SER A 12 2.68 -18.25 -1.62
N PRO A 13 2.70 -18.99 -2.75
CA PRO A 13 1.49 -19.61 -3.29
C PRO A 13 0.76 -20.52 -2.29
N SER A 14 1.50 -21.23 -1.42
CA SER A 14 0.92 -22.02 -0.32
C SER A 14 0.30 -21.15 0.76
N GLY A 15 0.91 -20.00 1.08
CA GLY A 15 0.33 -19.00 2.00
C GLY A 15 -1.00 -18.46 1.48
N TYR A 16 -1.07 -18.06 0.21
CA TYR A 16 -2.32 -17.61 -0.43
C TYR A 16 -3.38 -18.71 -0.45
N ALA A 17 -3.01 -19.93 -0.83
CA ALA A 17 -3.94 -21.07 -0.86
C ALA A 17 -4.52 -21.34 0.54
N PHE A 18 -3.68 -21.39 1.57
CA PHE A 18 -4.11 -21.60 2.95
C PHE A 18 -5.04 -20.49 3.45
N LEU A 19 -4.68 -19.22 3.25
CA LEU A 19 -5.53 -18.09 3.69
C LEU A 19 -6.86 -18.04 2.94
N THR A 20 -6.89 -18.51 1.69
CA THR A 20 -8.12 -18.67 0.90
C THR A 20 -8.99 -19.80 1.47
N GLU A 21 -8.39 -20.93 1.88
CA GLU A 21 -9.10 -22.03 2.54
C GLU A 21 -9.69 -21.60 3.89
N ILE A 22 -8.94 -20.81 4.68
CA ILE A 22 -9.47 -20.22 5.93
C ILE A 22 -10.68 -19.34 5.63
N PHE A 23 -10.57 -18.42 4.68
CA PHE A 23 -11.69 -17.55 4.28
C PHE A 23 -12.94 -18.39 3.94
N LYS A 24 -12.80 -19.33 2.99
CA LYS A 24 -13.91 -20.16 2.51
C LYS A 24 -14.51 -21.09 3.56
N ARG A 25 -13.77 -21.44 4.61
CA ARG A 25 -14.28 -22.28 5.70
C ARG A 25 -15.23 -21.51 6.61
N TYR A 26 -15.04 -20.20 6.73
CA TYR A 26 -15.79 -19.35 7.66
C TYR A 26 -16.81 -18.45 6.97
N ASP A 27 -16.71 -18.25 5.65
CA ASP A 27 -17.76 -17.72 4.78
C ASP A 27 -18.90 -18.76 4.68
N ALA A 28 -19.78 -18.76 5.69
CA ALA A 28 -20.79 -19.79 5.86
C ALA A 28 -22.02 -19.56 4.97
N ASP A 29 -22.30 -18.30 4.63
CA ASP A 29 -23.39 -17.90 3.75
C ASP A 29 -23.00 -17.91 2.25
N GLY A 30 -21.69 -18.01 1.95
CA GLY A 30 -21.16 -18.10 0.60
C GLY A 30 -21.27 -16.78 -0.17
N ASP A 31 -21.41 -15.65 0.53
CA ASP A 31 -21.57 -14.33 -0.08
C ASP A 31 -20.23 -13.72 -0.57
N SER A 32 -19.12 -14.45 -0.35
CA SER A 32 -17.76 -14.04 -0.69
C SER A 32 -17.28 -12.79 0.07
N ALA A 33 -17.89 -12.52 1.22
CA ALA A 33 -17.48 -11.54 2.20
C ALA A 33 -17.52 -12.17 3.62
N LEU A 34 -16.85 -11.53 4.57
CA LEU A 34 -16.87 -11.96 5.97
C LEU A 34 -17.58 -10.92 6.80
N ILE A 35 -18.71 -11.32 7.39
CA ILE A 35 -19.42 -10.50 8.37
C ILE A 35 -18.61 -10.43 9.68
N PRO A 36 -18.89 -9.48 10.59
CA PRO A 36 -18.15 -9.33 11.84
C PRO A 36 -18.09 -10.61 12.69
N GLU A 37 -19.19 -11.37 12.74
CA GLU A 37 -19.26 -12.63 13.50
C GLU A 37 -18.36 -13.71 12.91
N GLU A 38 -18.29 -13.84 11.58
CA GLU A 38 -17.41 -14.79 10.90
C GLU A 38 -15.94 -14.41 11.08
N LEU A 39 -15.62 -13.11 10.99
CA LEU A 39 -14.28 -12.61 11.31
C LEU A 39 -13.89 -12.95 12.75
N ASP A 40 -14.75 -12.67 13.72
CA ASP A 40 -14.48 -12.99 15.13
C ASP A 40 -14.28 -14.50 15.33
N ASN A 41 -15.03 -15.34 14.61
CA ASN A 41 -14.86 -16.79 14.63
C ASN A 41 -13.51 -17.24 14.04
N ILE A 42 -13.04 -16.64 12.94
CA ILE A 42 -11.71 -16.91 12.36
C ILE A 42 -10.61 -16.62 13.39
N PHE A 43 -10.73 -15.49 14.10
CA PHE A 43 -9.69 -15.03 15.02
C PHE A 43 -9.86 -15.55 16.46
N SER A 44 -10.88 -16.36 16.75
CA SER A 44 -11.21 -16.87 18.09
C SER A 44 -10.08 -17.64 18.78
N LEU A 45 -9.20 -18.30 18.01
CA LEU A 45 -8.04 -19.05 18.51
C LEU A 45 -6.72 -18.26 18.42
N SER A 46 -6.80 -16.96 18.13
CA SER A 46 -5.66 -16.05 18.01
C SER A 46 -5.76 -14.91 19.03
N PRO A 47 -4.75 -14.03 19.16
CA PRO A 47 -4.84 -12.80 19.97
C PRO A 47 -5.92 -11.79 19.51
N GLY A 48 -6.71 -12.12 18.49
CA GLY A 48 -7.74 -11.28 17.89
C GLY A 48 -7.31 -10.69 16.54
N VAL A 49 -8.15 -9.84 15.93
CA VAL A 49 -7.82 -9.18 14.66
C VAL A 49 -6.57 -8.29 14.83
N PRO A 50 -5.48 -8.53 14.08
CA PRO A 50 -4.22 -7.79 14.29
C PRO A 50 -4.29 -6.32 13.86
N TRP A 51 -5.30 -5.94 13.07
CA TRP A 51 -5.42 -4.62 12.44
C TRP A 51 -6.43 -3.68 13.11
N LYS A 52 -6.91 -4.01 14.32
CA LYS A 52 -7.92 -3.19 15.04
C LYS A 52 -7.53 -1.72 15.18
N HIS A 53 -6.23 -1.43 15.30
CA HIS A 53 -5.72 -0.07 15.43
C HIS A 53 -5.43 0.63 14.09
N SER A 54 -5.50 -0.11 12.98
CA SER A 54 -5.16 0.36 11.62
C SER A 54 -6.40 0.65 10.77
N LYS A 55 -7.52 1.01 11.42
CA LYS A 55 -8.83 1.31 10.79
C LYS A 55 -9.42 0.17 9.96
N PHE A 56 -8.98 -1.08 10.12
CA PHE A 56 -9.62 -2.22 9.46
C PHE A 56 -11.13 -2.29 9.83
N PRO A 57 -12.05 -2.50 8.89
CA PRO A 57 -11.84 -2.91 7.48
C PRO A 57 -11.76 -1.75 6.46
N GLU A 58 -11.62 -0.49 6.90
CA GLU A 58 -11.44 0.66 5.99
C GLU A 58 -10.09 0.67 5.26
N SER A 59 -9.13 -0.15 5.72
CA SER A 59 -7.82 -0.31 5.10
C SER A 59 -7.82 -1.21 3.85
N THR A 60 -8.92 -1.86 3.51
CA THR A 60 -8.96 -2.83 2.41
C THR A 60 -10.32 -2.85 1.72
N VAL A 61 -10.44 -3.67 0.67
CA VAL A 61 -11.68 -3.81 -0.10
C VAL A 61 -12.78 -4.48 0.73
N THR A 62 -13.96 -3.89 0.67
CA THR A 62 -15.19 -4.43 1.26
C THR A 62 -16.32 -4.46 0.23
N ASN A 63 -17.33 -5.29 0.47
CA ASN A 63 -18.57 -5.26 -0.30
C ASN A 63 -19.40 -4.00 0.02
N ALA A 64 -20.58 -3.87 -0.58
CA ALA A 64 -21.48 -2.73 -0.38
C ALA A 64 -22.00 -2.60 1.07
N ALA A 65 -22.01 -3.68 1.85
CA ALA A 65 -22.38 -3.70 3.26
C ALA A 65 -21.20 -3.39 4.20
N GLY A 66 -19.99 -3.20 3.67
CA GLY A 66 -18.78 -2.94 4.46
C GLY A 66 -18.09 -4.21 4.98
N TYR A 67 -18.47 -5.39 4.50
CA TYR A 67 -17.87 -6.67 4.88
C TYR A 67 -16.66 -7.01 4.01
N VAL A 68 -15.67 -7.68 4.60
CA VAL A 68 -14.36 -7.89 3.97
C VAL A 68 -14.47 -8.98 2.92
N THR A 69 -14.20 -8.66 1.66
CA THR A 69 -14.22 -9.65 0.58
C THR A 69 -12.98 -10.54 0.60
N LEU A 70 -12.98 -11.64 -0.16
CA LEU A 70 -11.77 -12.46 -0.35
C LEU A 70 -10.59 -11.63 -0.90
N GLU A 71 -10.86 -10.72 -1.84
CA GLU A 71 -9.88 -9.76 -2.37
C GLU A 71 -9.31 -8.90 -1.24
N GLY A 72 -10.18 -8.33 -0.40
CA GLY A 72 -9.77 -7.50 0.73
C GLY A 72 -9.00 -8.27 1.79
N TRP A 73 -9.38 -9.51 2.06
CA TRP A 73 -8.71 -10.42 2.99
C TRP A 73 -7.28 -10.73 2.56
N LEU A 74 -7.10 -11.17 1.30
CA LEU A 74 -5.79 -11.48 0.77
C LEU A 74 -4.91 -10.24 0.66
N ALA A 75 -5.48 -9.10 0.23
CA ALA A 75 -4.77 -7.82 0.20
C ALA A 75 -4.25 -7.42 1.59
N GLN A 76 -5.09 -7.55 2.62
CA GLN A 76 -4.72 -7.21 4.00
C GLN A 76 -3.59 -8.11 4.54
N TRP A 77 -3.59 -9.41 4.23
CA TRP A 77 -2.48 -10.30 4.59
C TRP A 77 -1.20 -10.05 3.79
N SER A 78 -1.32 -9.69 2.51
CA SER A 78 -0.19 -9.27 1.67
C SER A 78 0.49 -8.03 2.25
N MET A 79 -0.30 -7.03 2.65
CA MET A 79 0.19 -5.84 3.35
C MET A 79 0.88 -6.20 4.66
N SER A 80 0.24 -7.03 5.48
CA SER A 80 0.80 -7.46 6.77
C SER A 80 2.13 -8.16 6.61
N THR A 81 2.26 -9.01 5.58
CA THR A 81 3.49 -9.74 5.30
C THR A 81 4.61 -8.82 4.84
N LEU A 82 4.29 -7.82 4.02
CA LEU A 82 5.25 -6.81 3.57
C LEU A 82 5.77 -5.95 4.72
N LEU A 83 4.87 -5.51 5.61
CA LEU A 83 5.19 -4.58 6.70
C LEU A 83 5.76 -5.28 7.94
N ASP A 84 5.22 -6.45 8.29
CA ASP A 84 5.63 -7.27 9.42
C ASP A 84 5.36 -8.77 9.17
N HIS A 85 6.27 -9.41 8.44
CA HIS A 85 6.18 -10.85 8.18
C HIS A 85 6.18 -11.73 9.45
N LYS A 86 6.68 -11.25 10.60
CA LYS A 86 6.68 -12.03 11.84
C LYS A 86 5.27 -12.17 12.38
N LEU A 87 4.48 -11.10 12.27
CA LEU A 87 3.05 -11.12 12.56
C LEU A 87 2.34 -12.16 11.68
N THR A 88 2.57 -12.14 10.36
CA THR A 88 2.00 -13.14 9.45
C THR A 88 2.37 -14.56 9.87
N LEU A 89 3.64 -14.85 10.13
CA LEU A 89 4.08 -16.18 10.56
C LEU A 89 3.41 -16.65 11.85
N ALA A 90 3.25 -15.76 12.83
CA ALA A 90 2.54 -16.07 14.07
C ALA A 90 1.06 -16.41 13.81
N TYR A 91 0.38 -15.65 12.95
CA TYR A 91 -1.03 -15.90 12.62
C TYR A 91 -1.22 -17.14 11.74
N LEU A 92 -0.30 -17.45 10.83
CA LEU A 92 -0.29 -18.74 10.14
C LEU A 92 -0.20 -19.89 11.14
N ALA A 93 0.61 -19.77 12.20
CA ALA A 93 0.64 -20.77 13.27
C ALA A 93 -0.68 -20.86 14.04
N TYR A 94 -1.28 -19.71 14.43
CA TYR A 94 -2.58 -19.69 15.13
C TYR A 94 -3.71 -20.32 14.31
N PHE A 95 -3.73 -20.09 12.99
CA PHE A 95 -4.71 -20.68 12.09
C PHE A 95 -4.46 -22.16 11.79
N GLY A 96 -3.32 -22.72 12.22
CA GLY A 96 -2.98 -24.11 12.00
C GLY A 96 -2.44 -24.39 10.59
N PHE A 97 -1.58 -23.51 10.06
CA PHE A 97 -0.90 -23.73 8.79
C PHE A 97 -0.20 -25.10 8.78
N PRO A 98 -0.40 -25.93 7.74
CA PRO A 98 0.16 -27.28 7.72
C PRO A 98 1.68 -27.24 7.55
N GLY A 99 2.42 -27.81 8.49
CA GLY A 99 3.88 -27.89 8.43
C GLY A 99 4.60 -26.65 8.97
N ASP A 100 5.71 -26.27 8.35
CA ASP A 100 6.46 -25.07 8.76
C ASP A 100 5.82 -23.81 8.16
N THR A 101 5.38 -22.90 9.03
CA THR A 101 4.84 -21.58 8.63
C THR A 101 5.72 -20.79 7.67
N ARG A 102 7.03 -21.03 7.66
CA ARG A 102 7.97 -20.40 6.73
C ARG A 102 7.69 -20.75 5.28
N ASP A 103 7.04 -21.88 5.02
CA ASP A 103 6.59 -22.26 3.69
C ASP A 103 5.39 -21.43 3.21
N GLY A 104 4.72 -20.69 4.11
CA GLY A 104 3.64 -19.75 3.81
C GLY A 104 4.11 -18.38 3.30
N ILE A 105 5.41 -18.11 3.33
CA ILE A 105 6.01 -16.85 2.85
C ILE A 105 7.17 -17.13 1.89
N CYS A 106 7.53 -16.12 1.10
CA CYS A 106 8.73 -16.16 0.27
C CYS A 106 9.50 -14.84 0.37
N ILE A 107 10.82 -14.92 0.12
CA ILE A 107 11.70 -13.75 0.06
C ILE A 107 11.94 -13.43 -1.42
N VAL A 108 11.64 -12.19 -1.81
CA VAL A 108 11.77 -11.69 -3.18
C VAL A 108 12.68 -10.46 -3.22
N GLY A 109 13.46 -10.30 -4.28
CA GLY A 109 14.34 -9.13 -4.46
C GLY A 109 13.54 -7.89 -4.89
N ARG A 110 13.91 -6.71 -4.37
CA ARG A 110 13.25 -5.43 -4.68
C ARG A 110 13.58 -4.93 -6.09
N ASN A 111 14.83 -5.06 -6.51
CA ASN A 111 15.30 -4.56 -7.80
C ASN A 111 15.10 -5.63 -8.87
N GLY A 112 14.00 -5.51 -9.61
CA GLY A 112 13.73 -6.27 -10.82
C GLY A 112 14.73 -5.97 -11.94
N GLY A 113 15.94 -6.53 -11.84
CA GLY A 113 16.90 -6.58 -12.96
C GLY A 113 17.74 -5.34 -13.22
N SER A 114 18.83 -5.16 -12.47
CA SER A 114 20.14 -4.73 -12.99
C SER A 114 21.18 -4.70 -11.86
N GLY A 115 22.39 -5.23 -12.13
CA GLY A 115 23.60 -4.92 -11.36
C GLY A 115 23.99 -5.85 -10.19
N SER A 116 24.89 -6.79 -10.47
CA SER A 116 25.96 -7.30 -9.59
C SER A 116 25.79 -7.28 -8.05
N SER A 117 25.57 -8.47 -7.47
CA SER A 117 26.46 -8.99 -6.43
C SER A 117 26.43 -10.52 -6.45
N GLY A 118 27.61 -11.13 -6.36
CA GLY A 118 27.86 -12.52 -6.70
C GLY A 118 27.22 -13.52 -5.74
N LEU A 119 26.02 -14.01 -6.07
CA LEU A 119 25.62 -15.37 -5.71
C LEU A 119 25.04 -16.08 -6.94
N LYS A 120 25.93 -16.79 -7.65
CA LYS A 120 25.55 -17.90 -8.54
C LYS A 120 24.86 -18.99 -7.71
N LYS A 121 23.55 -18.88 -7.44
CA LYS A 121 22.75 -20.00 -6.93
C LYS A 121 21.41 -20.10 -7.66
N ARG A 122 21.37 -21.12 -8.52
CA ARG A 122 20.24 -21.91 -9.03
C ARG A 122 19.06 -21.14 -9.62
N LYS A 123 18.98 -21.19 -10.95
CA LYS A 123 17.78 -21.00 -11.78
C LYS A 123 16.63 -21.94 -11.35
N LYS A 124 15.96 -21.64 -10.24
CA LYS A 124 14.51 -21.85 -10.10
C LYS A 124 13.90 -20.47 -10.27
N GLY A 125 12.88 -20.35 -11.14
CA GLY A 125 12.39 -19.09 -11.69
C GLY A 125 12.37 -17.95 -10.66
N LYS A 126 13.00 -16.82 -10.99
CA LYS A 126 12.91 -15.62 -10.17
C LYS A 126 11.43 -15.31 -9.99
N GLN A 127 10.88 -15.53 -8.80
CA GLN A 127 9.52 -15.10 -8.50
C GLN A 127 9.47 -13.60 -8.69
N GLN A 128 8.57 -13.16 -9.58
CA GLN A 128 8.34 -11.75 -9.79
C GLN A 128 7.62 -11.20 -8.57
N ARG A 129 8.09 -10.05 -8.09
CA ARG A 129 7.51 -9.32 -6.98
C ARG A 129 6.05 -8.96 -7.27
N ASN A 130 5.19 -9.07 -6.27
CA ASN A 130 3.76 -8.81 -6.38
C ASN A 130 3.25 -7.72 -5.43
N VAL A 131 3.98 -7.37 -4.38
CA VAL A 131 3.51 -6.40 -3.37
C VAL A 131 4.43 -5.17 -3.33
N PHE A 132 3.86 -3.98 -3.54
CA PHE A 132 4.58 -2.71 -3.59
C PHE A 132 4.07 -1.72 -2.54
N LEU A 133 4.98 -0.97 -1.91
CA LEU A 133 4.70 0.06 -0.93
C LEU A 133 4.81 1.44 -1.58
N CYS A 134 3.73 2.19 -1.50
CA CYS A 134 3.61 3.55 -2.00
C CYS A 134 3.45 4.53 -0.84
N TYR A 135 4.25 5.59 -0.83
CA TYR A 135 4.10 6.70 0.11
C TYR A 135 3.31 7.83 -0.53
N VAL A 136 2.23 8.27 0.13
CA VAL A 136 1.34 9.31 -0.37
C VAL A 136 1.56 10.59 0.45
N VAL A 137 2.04 11.64 -0.22
CA VAL A 137 2.45 12.91 0.41
C VAL A 137 1.85 14.11 -0.31
N GLY A 138 1.65 15.21 0.43
CA GLY A 138 0.97 16.40 -0.08
C GLY A 138 0.42 17.28 1.03
N ALA A 139 0.04 18.50 0.69
CA ALA A 139 -0.45 19.49 1.65
C ALA A 139 -1.70 19.02 2.41
N ALA A 140 -2.01 19.65 3.54
CA ALA A 140 -3.30 19.44 4.18
C ALA A 140 -4.43 19.83 3.20
N GLY A 141 -5.49 19.03 3.11
CA GLY A 141 -6.60 19.29 2.19
C GLY A 141 -6.36 18.90 0.73
N SER A 142 -5.18 18.39 0.36
CA SER A 142 -4.84 18.03 -1.02
C SER A 142 -5.46 16.73 -1.54
N GLY A 143 -6.51 16.19 -0.92
CA GLY A 143 -7.20 14.98 -1.41
C GLY A 143 -6.52 13.63 -1.15
N LYS A 144 -5.39 13.57 -0.41
CA LYS A 144 -4.67 12.30 -0.11
C LYS A 144 -5.57 11.20 0.46
N SER A 145 -6.35 11.52 1.49
CA SER A 145 -7.24 10.54 2.14
C SER A 145 -8.33 10.05 1.19
N SER A 146 -8.88 10.94 0.36
CA SER A 146 -9.86 10.56 -0.67
C SER A 146 -9.24 9.63 -1.70
N LEU A 147 -8.00 9.88 -2.13
CA LEU A 147 -7.27 9.03 -3.07
C LEU A 147 -7.07 7.60 -2.53
N ILE A 148 -6.53 7.45 -1.31
CA ILE A 148 -6.26 6.12 -0.74
C ILE A 148 -7.54 5.36 -0.35
N ARG A 149 -8.62 6.08 -0.02
CA ARG A 149 -9.96 5.52 0.24
C ARG A 149 -10.61 5.05 -1.05
N ALA A 150 -10.58 5.87 -2.11
CA ALA A 150 -11.07 5.48 -3.42
C ALA A 150 -10.31 4.26 -3.97
N PHE A 151 -9.00 4.19 -3.74
CA PHE A 151 -8.18 3.02 -4.08
C PHE A 151 -8.65 1.74 -3.36
N ALA A 152 -9.09 1.84 -2.10
CA ALA A 152 -9.70 0.73 -1.34
C ALA A 152 -11.21 0.53 -1.64
N LYS A 153 -11.72 1.13 -2.73
CA LYS A 153 -13.14 1.08 -3.15
C LYS A 153 -14.12 1.61 -2.09
N LYS A 154 -13.68 2.57 -1.26
CA LYS A 154 -14.52 3.20 -0.24
C LYS A 154 -15.28 4.39 -0.80
N PRO A 155 -16.50 4.67 -0.28
CA PRO A 155 -17.25 5.85 -0.68
C PRO A 155 -16.50 7.13 -0.33
N PHE A 156 -16.72 8.16 -1.14
CA PHE A 156 -16.25 9.52 -0.87
C PHE A 156 -16.84 10.01 0.45
N ALA A 157 -16.01 10.70 1.24
CA ALA A 157 -16.42 11.30 2.50
C ALA A 157 -16.49 12.82 2.30
N GLU A 158 -17.69 13.38 2.41
CA GLU A 158 -17.94 14.82 2.28
C GLU A 158 -17.28 15.62 3.42
N GLU A 159 -17.25 15.04 4.61
CA GLU A 159 -16.69 15.70 5.79
C GLU A 159 -15.16 15.59 5.81
N TYR A 160 -14.51 16.75 5.88
CA TYR A 160 -13.06 16.80 6.05
C TYR A 160 -12.65 16.35 7.45
N THR A 161 -11.89 15.27 7.51
CA THR A 161 -11.23 14.82 8.74
C THR A 161 -9.71 14.97 8.60
N PRO A 162 -9.04 15.81 9.43
CA PRO A 162 -7.60 15.93 9.40
C PRO A 162 -6.86 14.61 9.64
N THR A 163 -5.84 14.33 8.83
CA THR A 163 -4.94 13.18 9.00
C THR A 163 -4.03 13.41 10.20
N THR A 164 -4.46 12.97 11.39
CA THR A 164 -3.68 13.08 12.65
C THR A 164 -2.66 11.97 12.84
N ARG A 165 -2.83 10.83 12.16
CA ARG A 165 -1.95 9.67 12.18
C ARG A 165 -1.82 9.10 10.78
N SER A 166 -0.69 8.45 10.48
CA SER A 166 -0.51 7.74 9.22
C SER A 166 -1.62 6.71 9.02
N THR A 167 -2.19 6.67 7.82
CA THR A 167 -3.22 5.69 7.44
C THR A 167 -2.69 4.85 6.29
N THR A 168 -2.90 3.54 6.35
CA THR A 168 -2.47 2.61 5.31
C THR A 168 -3.67 1.91 4.72
N THR A 169 -3.75 1.87 3.40
CA THR A 169 -4.72 1.06 2.65
C THR A 169 -4.00 0.09 1.73
N VAL A 170 -4.68 -0.99 1.35
CA VAL A 170 -4.18 -1.97 0.40
C VAL A 170 -5.31 -2.45 -0.51
N ASN A 171 -4.98 -2.66 -1.77
CA ASN A 171 -5.88 -3.27 -2.75
C ASN A 171 -5.04 -3.96 -3.85
N SER A 172 -5.64 -4.87 -4.60
CA SER A 172 -5.05 -5.46 -5.80
C SER A 172 -5.36 -4.64 -7.06
N VAL A 173 -4.46 -4.72 -8.04
CA VAL A 173 -4.54 -4.10 -9.36
C VAL A 173 -4.07 -5.08 -10.42
N ASP A 174 -4.69 -5.06 -11.60
CA ASP A 174 -4.18 -5.82 -12.75
C ASP A 174 -3.10 -5.02 -13.47
N VAL A 175 -1.90 -5.59 -13.58
CA VAL A 175 -0.79 -5.03 -14.34
C VAL A 175 -0.37 -6.03 -15.40
N LYS A 176 -0.76 -5.77 -16.65
CA LYS A 176 -0.44 -6.62 -17.82
C LYS A 176 -0.93 -8.07 -17.65
N GLY A 177 -2.13 -8.25 -17.08
CA GLY A 177 -2.74 -9.56 -16.85
C GLY A 177 -2.19 -10.30 -15.62
N ALA A 178 -1.44 -9.61 -14.76
CA ALA A 178 -0.95 -10.15 -13.50
C ALA A 178 -1.49 -9.30 -12.34
N GLU A 179 -2.11 -9.96 -11.37
CA GLU A 179 -2.54 -9.31 -10.13
C GLU A 179 -1.31 -8.88 -9.30
N LYS A 180 -1.33 -7.63 -8.86
CA LYS A 180 -0.33 -7.02 -7.97
C LYS A 180 -1.04 -6.31 -6.84
N TYR A 181 -0.43 -6.26 -5.66
CA TYR A 181 -0.94 -5.54 -4.50
C TYR A 181 -0.18 -4.23 -4.33
N LEU A 182 -0.90 -3.13 -4.16
CA LEU A 182 -0.32 -1.85 -3.77
C LEU A 182 -0.75 -1.54 -2.34
N VAL A 183 0.24 -1.25 -1.49
CA VAL A 183 0.05 -0.76 -0.13
C VAL A 183 0.28 0.74 -0.17
N MET A 184 -0.75 1.55 0.03
CA MET A 184 -0.65 3.01 0.04
C MET A 184 -0.65 3.53 1.48
N GLN A 185 0.41 4.21 1.88
CA GLN A 185 0.52 4.83 3.20
C GLN A 185 0.50 6.35 3.06
N GLU A 186 -0.56 6.97 3.57
CA GLU A 186 -0.67 8.42 3.71
C GLU A 186 -0.05 8.87 5.03
N PHE A 187 0.67 9.99 4.97
CA PHE A 187 1.20 10.69 6.13
C PHE A 187 0.46 12.01 6.37
N GLY A 188 0.23 12.32 7.65
CA GLY A 188 -0.28 13.64 8.06
C GLY A 188 0.74 14.74 7.76
N PRO A 189 0.31 16.01 7.66
CA PRO A 189 1.21 17.13 7.32
C PRO A 189 2.35 17.34 8.35
N TYR A 190 2.15 16.88 9.59
CA TYR A 190 3.15 16.95 10.66
C TYR A 190 3.95 15.65 10.84
N ASP A 191 3.57 14.58 10.15
CA ASP A 191 4.27 13.29 10.21
C ASP A 191 5.29 13.18 9.06
N THR A 192 6.37 13.96 9.18
CA THR A 192 7.47 13.93 8.21
C THR A 192 8.59 12.98 8.62
N SER A 193 8.41 12.23 9.72
CA SER A 193 9.42 11.34 10.30
C SER A 193 9.90 10.29 9.30
N VAL A 194 8.96 9.76 8.49
CA VAL A 194 9.24 8.78 7.44
C VAL A 194 10.09 9.38 6.31
N LEU A 195 9.84 10.64 5.94
CA LEU A 195 10.60 11.35 4.90
C LEU A 195 12.03 11.71 5.35
N GLN A 196 12.26 11.78 6.65
CA GLN A 196 13.61 11.99 7.21
C GLN A 196 14.42 10.69 7.30
N SER A 197 13.73 9.54 7.36
CA SER A 197 14.38 8.25 7.54
C SER A 197 14.76 7.64 6.19
N ARG A 198 16.05 7.73 5.84
CA ARG A 198 16.60 7.06 4.64
C ARG A 198 16.25 5.57 4.61
N ARG A 199 16.32 4.91 5.76
CA ARG A 199 15.95 3.51 5.89
C ARG A 199 14.50 3.28 5.48
N GLN A 200 13.55 4.11 5.90
CA GLN A 200 12.14 3.96 5.49
C GLN A 200 11.95 4.24 4.00
N LEU A 201 12.63 5.26 3.46
CA LEU A 201 12.57 5.58 2.03
C LEU A 201 13.12 4.45 1.15
N GLU A 202 14.07 3.64 1.63
CA GLU A 202 14.52 2.44 0.93
C GLU A 202 13.47 1.32 0.83
N TYR A 203 12.40 1.36 1.64
CA TYR A 203 11.23 0.47 1.51
C TYR A 203 10.19 1.02 0.55
N CYS A 204 10.24 2.31 0.21
CA CYS A 204 9.28 2.95 -0.67
C CYS A 204 9.57 2.60 -2.14
N ASP A 205 8.59 2.02 -2.82
CA ASP A 205 8.69 1.68 -4.24
C ASP A 205 8.24 2.82 -5.14
N LEU A 206 7.29 3.63 -4.65
CA LEU A 206 6.71 4.73 -5.39
C LEU A 206 6.28 5.86 -4.44
N LEU A 207 6.75 7.07 -4.71
CA LEU A 207 6.26 8.28 -4.07
C LEU A 207 5.10 8.86 -4.89
N VAL A 208 3.93 8.98 -4.28
CA VAL A 208 2.75 9.62 -4.86
C VAL A 208 2.65 11.02 -4.28
N MET A 209 3.01 12.03 -5.07
CA MET A 209 2.96 13.43 -4.68
C MET A 209 1.64 14.06 -5.14
N VAL A 210 0.77 14.36 -4.18
CA VAL A 210 -0.62 14.75 -4.41
C VAL A 210 -0.81 16.23 -4.18
N TYR A 211 -1.32 16.93 -5.18
CA TYR A 211 -1.73 18.34 -5.07
C TYR A 211 -3.20 18.51 -5.46
N ASP A 212 -3.75 19.67 -5.16
CA ASP A 212 -5.14 20.03 -5.42
C ASP A 212 -5.17 21.00 -6.60
N SER A 213 -5.83 20.61 -7.70
CA SER A 213 -5.92 21.44 -8.90
C SER A 213 -6.68 22.74 -8.69
N SER A 214 -7.49 22.84 -7.62
CA SER A 214 -8.23 24.05 -7.25
C SER A 214 -7.48 24.94 -6.24
N ASP A 215 -6.40 24.45 -5.61
CA ASP A 215 -5.55 25.24 -4.71
C ASP A 215 -4.29 25.71 -5.45
N PRO A 216 -4.10 27.04 -5.66
CA PRO A 216 -2.96 27.58 -6.38
C PRO A 216 -1.62 27.33 -5.70
N THR A 217 -1.58 26.97 -4.42
CA THR A 217 -0.32 26.82 -3.65
C THR A 217 0.07 25.37 -3.40
N SER A 218 -0.81 24.43 -3.70
CA SER A 218 -0.65 23.02 -3.33
C SER A 218 0.52 22.34 -4.08
N PHE A 219 0.77 22.69 -5.35
CA PHE A 219 1.92 22.15 -6.08
C PHE A 219 3.26 22.67 -5.57
N ALA A 220 3.35 23.96 -5.22
CA ALA A 220 4.57 24.55 -4.66
C ALA A 220 4.96 23.91 -3.32
N TYR A 221 4.00 23.37 -2.57
CA TYR A 221 4.28 22.55 -1.39
C TYR A 221 5.06 21.27 -1.74
N LEU A 222 4.69 20.59 -2.84
CA LEU A 222 5.35 19.36 -3.27
C LEU A 222 6.81 19.58 -3.68
N THR A 223 7.07 20.65 -4.44
CA THR A 223 8.44 20.96 -4.88
C THR A 223 9.36 21.27 -3.69
N LYS A 224 8.85 22.02 -2.70
CA LYS A 224 9.53 22.26 -1.41
C LYS A 224 9.77 20.97 -0.63
N LEU A 225 8.75 20.12 -0.51
CA LEU A 225 8.86 18.84 0.20
C LEU A 225 9.95 17.96 -0.42
N ARG A 226 9.95 17.83 -1.75
CA ARG A 226 10.92 17.04 -2.49
C ARG A 226 12.36 17.54 -2.29
N SER A 227 12.56 18.85 -2.36
CA SER A 227 13.86 19.48 -2.14
C SER A 227 14.35 19.28 -0.69
N ASN A 228 13.50 19.55 0.29
CA ASN A 228 13.85 19.48 1.72
C ASN A 228 14.29 18.07 2.18
N TYR A 229 13.72 17.02 1.57
CA TYR A 229 14.02 15.63 1.94
C TYR A 229 14.88 14.89 0.92
N SER A 230 15.37 15.58 -0.13
CA SER A 230 16.21 14.98 -1.19
C SER A 230 15.59 13.72 -1.81
N LEU A 231 14.30 13.80 -2.19
CA LEU A 231 13.52 12.65 -2.66
C LEU A 231 13.77 12.28 -4.14
N ASP A 232 14.83 12.82 -4.76
CA ASP A 232 15.11 12.69 -6.19
C ASP A 232 15.46 11.27 -6.66
N ASN A 233 15.86 10.41 -5.73
CA ASN A 233 16.22 9.03 -6.03
C ASN A 233 15.04 8.05 -6.01
N LEU A 234 13.85 8.51 -5.61
CA LEU A 234 12.66 7.68 -5.55
C LEU A 234 11.86 7.77 -6.86
N PRO A 235 11.32 6.65 -7.37
CA PRO A 235 10.29 6.70 -8.39
C PRO A 235 9.13 7.55 -7.88
N VAL A 236 8.66 8.50 -8.70
CA VAL A 236 7.66 9.48 -8.27
C VAL A 236 6.62 9.74 -9.35
N ILE A 237 5.38 9.91 -8.93
CA ILE A 237 4.28 10.40 -9.75
C ILE A 237 3.65 11.63 -9.10
N PHE A 238 3.16 12.54 -9.93
CA PHE A 238 2.38 13.70 -9.49
C PHE A 238 0.90 13.45 -9.80
N VAL A 239 0.04 13.68 -8.82
CA VAL A 239 -1.40 13.49 -8.94
C VAL A 239 -2.10 14.79 -8.59
N ALA A 240 -2.84 15.34 -9.55
CA ALA A 240 -3.78 16.43 -9.36
C ALA A 240 -5.12 15.85 -8.90
N THR A 241 -5.59 16.25 -7.73
CA THR A 241 -6.90 15.86 -7.20
C THR A 241 -7.88 17.00 -7.29
N LYS A 242 -9.17 16.69 -7.08
CA LYS A 242 -10.29 17.63 -7.18
C LYS A 242 -10.48 18.19 -8.59
N SER A 243 -10.34 17.32 -9.59
CA SER A 243 -10.58 17.62 -11.00
C SER A 243 -12.05 17.90 -11.31
N ASP A 244 -12.95 17.64 -10.36
CA ASP A 244 -14.35 18.05 -10.36
C ASP A 244 -14.56 19.55 -10.01
N LEU A 245 -13.57 20.20 -9.40
CA LEU A 245 -13.60 21.63 -9.07
C LEU A 245 -12.94 22.48 -10.16
N ASP A 246 -13.17 23.79 -10.11
CA ASP A 246 -12.56 24.74 -11.04
C ASP A 246 -11.03 24.68 -10.96
N PHE A 247 -10.41 24.46 -12.12
CA PHE A 247 -8.96 24.45 -12.25
C PHE A 247 -8.38 25.84 -11.96
N VAL A 248 -7.35 25.88 -11.11
CA VAL A 248 -6.59 27.09 -10.78
C VAL A 248 -5.12 26.90 -11.15
N GLU A 249 -4.56 27.90 -11.83
CA GLU A 249 -3.14 27.91 -12.17
C GLU A 249 -2.27 27.90 -10.90
N GLN A 250 -1.28 27.00 -10.90
CA GLN A 250 -0.41 26.78 -9.75
C GLN A 250 0.63 27.89 -9.63
N ARG A 251 0.61 28.62 -8.50
CA ARG A 251 1.58 29.66 -8.12
C ARG A 251 2.88 29.00 -7.64
N CYS A 252 3.70 28.60 -8.60
CA CYS A 252 4.99 27.96 -8.39
C CYS A 252 6.02 28.48 -9.39
N ASP A 253 7.31 28.30 -9.10
CA ASP A 253 8.39 28.76 -9.98
C ASP A 253 8.37 28.06 -11.36
N THR A 254 7.89 26.81 -11.39
CA THR A 254 7.79 25.98 -12.58
C THR A 254 6.44 25.26 -12.59
N LEU A 255 5.65 25.47 -13.65
CA LEU A 255 4.33 24.84 -13.80
C LEU A 255 4.42 23.30 -13.75
N PRO A 256 3.38 22.60 -13.26
CA PRO A 256 3.42 21.15 -13.02
C PRO A 256 3.89 20.30 -14.21
N ASP A 257 3.39 20.57 -15.42
CA ASP A 257 3.78 19.86 -16.64
C ASP A 257 5.24 20.09 -17.02
N ILE A 258 5.71 21.32 -16.88
CA ILE A 258 7.09 21.69 -17.18
C ILE A 258 8.02 21.02 -16.16
N TYR A 259 7.66 21.07 -14.89
CA TYR A 259 8.41 20.45 -13.79
C TYR A 259 8.54 18.93 -13.99
N CYS A 260 7.44 18.23 -14.32
CA CYS A 260 7.48 16.79 -14.62
C CYS A 260 8.38 16.48 -15.82
N ARG A 261 8.30 17.28 -16.89
CA ARG A 261 9.12 17.10 -18.09
C ARG A 261 10.61 17.31 -17.84
N GLU A 262 10.99 18.30 -17.05
CA GLU A 262 12.39 18.53 -16.63
C GLU A 262 12.96 17.32 -15.87
N LEU A 263 12.11 16.65 -15.11
CA LEU A 263 12.43 15.42 -14.38
C LEU A 263 12.30 14.14 -15.22
N LYS A 264 11.97 14.27 -16.51
CA LYS A 264 11.73 13.14 -17.44
C LYS A 264 10.61 12.20 -16.96
N LEU A 265 9.60 12.77 -16.28
CA LEU A 265 8.40 12.08 -15.84
C LEU A 265 7.25 12.34 -16.82
N ASN A 266 6.23 11.50 -16.74
CA ASN A 266 4.94 11.78 -17.39
C ASN A 266 4.30 13.02 -16.75
N SER A 267 3.41 13.69 -17.50
CA SER A 267 2.58 14.76 -16.96
C SER A 267 1.76 14.29 -15.74
N PRO A 268 1.35 15.21 -14.86
CA PRO A 268 0.50 14.88 -13.73
C PRO A 268 -0.76 14.10 -14.14
N LEU A 269 -1.15 13.13 -13.32
CA LEU A 269 -2.41 12.41 -13.46
C LEU A 269 -3.54 13.26 -12.88
N TYR A 270 -4.73 13.22 -13.50
CA TYR A 270 -5.94 13.97 -13.10
C TYR A 270 -7.11 13.03 -12.81
#